data_AF-A0AAN7TLV8-F1
#
_entry.id   AF-A0AAN7TLV8-F1
#
_cell.length_a   1.000
_cell.length_b   1.000
_cell.length_c   1.000
_cell.angle_alpha   90.00
_cell.angle_beta   90.00
_cell.angle_gamma   90.00
#
_symmetry.space_group_name_H-M   'P 1'
#
loop_
_entity.id
_entity.type
_entity.pdbx_description
1 polymer ?
#
loop_
_entity_poly.entity_id
_entity_poly.type
_entity_poly.pdbx_seq_one_letter_code
_entity_poly.pdbx_strand_id
1 'polypeptide(L)' 'MPISKKDRIHREHKKAEAAGTRIPVNPNGTPIKAKKEMSICAFCRKELARDNKKILEQHAETHNEAWPKEKCWPNDFS' A
#
# COMPACT_ATOMS: atom_id res chain seq x y z
N MET A 1 -43.02 -1.74 0.02
CA MET A 1 -42.74 -0.54 0.84
C MET A 1 -41.85 0.40 0.04
N PRO A 2 -42.10 1.72 0.04
CA PRO A 2 -41.21 2.66 -0.61
C PRO A 2 -39.82 2.59 0.04
N ILE A 3 -38.78 2.62 -0.79
CA ILE A 3 -37.40 2.65 -0.32
C ILE A 3 -37.18 3.91 0.50
N SER A 4 -36.62 3.74 1.70
CA SER A 4 -36.22 4.87 2.55
C SER A 4 -35.22 5.76 1.82
N LYS A 5 -35.23 7.05 2.12
CA LYS A 5 -34.23 8.02 1.62
C LYS A 5 -32.79 7.54 1.88
N LYS A 6 -32.55 6.87 3.01
CA LYS A 6 -31.24 6.29 3.36
C LYS A 6 -30.82 5.18 2.41
N ASP A 7 -31.72 4.24 2.13
CA ASP A 7 -31.47 3.14 1.19
C ASP A 7 -31.22 3.65 -0.23
N ARG A 8 -31.93 4.70 -0.66
CA ARG A 8 -31.66 5.35 -1.95
C ARG A 8 -30.23 5.90 -2.00
N ILE A 9 -29.79 6.60 -0.96
CA ILE A 9 -28.43 7.17 -0.88
C ILE A 9 -27.37 6.07 -0.87
N HIS A 10 -27.57 4.98 -0.12
CA HIS A 10 -26.64 3.84 -0.12
C HIS A 10 -26.49 3.21 -1.50
N ARG A 11 -27.59 3.06 -2.25
CA ARG A 11 -27.54 2.55 -3.63
C ARG A 11 -26.75 3.48 -4.55
N GLU A 12 -26.94 4.79 -4.43
CA GLU A 12 -26.19 5.77 -5.22
C GLU A 12 -24.70 5.81 -4.84
N HIS A 13 -24.37 5.70 -3.55
CA HIS A 13 -22.98 5.56 -3.10
C HIS A 13 -22.34 4.30 -3.68
N LYS A 14 -23.03 3.16 -3.59
CA LYS A 14 -22.53 1.89 -4.15
C LYS A 14 -22.33 1.95 -5.67
N LYS A 15 -23.22 2.65 -6.39
CA LYS A 15 -23.03 2.90 -7.83
C LYS A 15 -21.82 3.78 -8.11
N ALA A 16 -21.61 4.85 -7.33
CA ALA A 16 -20.45 5.73 -7.48
C ALA A 16 -19.13 5.04 -7.11
N GLU A 17 -19.14 4.14 -6.12
CA GLU A 17 -18.00 3.27 -5.79
C GLU A 17 -17.72 2.29 -6.93
N ALA A 18 -18.75 1.65 -7.49
CA ALA A 18 -18.60 0.74 -8.63
C ALA A 18 -18.11 1.45 -9.90
N ALA A 19 -18.51 2.71 -10.11
CA ALA A 19 -18.02 3.56 -11.19
C ALA A 19 -16.61 4.13 -10.94
N GLY A 20 -16.02 3.90 -9.76
CA GLY A 20 -14.70 4.42 -9.38
C GLY A 20 -14.63 5.94 -9.21
N THR A 21 -15.77 6.64 -9.18
CA THR A 21 -15.85 8.10 -9.11
C THR A 21 -15.87 8.63 -7.68
N ARG A 22 -16.10 7.76 -6.69
CA ARG A 22 -16.04 8.10 -5.26
C ARG A 22 -14.64 7.81 -4.71
N ILE A 23 -13.96 8.85 -4.22
CA ILE A 23 -12.68 8.71 -3.52
C ILE A 23 -12.94 7.95 -2.21
N PRO A 24 -12.20 6.87 -1.93
CA PRO A 24 -12.32 6.16 -0.66
C PRO A 24 -11.89 7.10 0.48
N VAL A 25 -12.71 7.18 1.52
CA VAL A 25 -12.45 8.00 2.72
C VAL A 25 -12.50 7.14 3.97
N ASN A 26 -11.68 7.47 4.94
CA ASN A 26 -11.75 6.94 6.30
C ASN A 26 -13.08 7.35 6.97
N PRO A 27 -13.48 6.70 8.07
CA PRO A 27 -14.70 7.07 8.82
C PRO A 27 -14.73 8.53 9.30
N ASN A 28 -13.56 9.15 9.48
CA ASN A 28 -13.40 10.57 9.85
C ASN A 28 -13.46 11.54 8.66
N GLY A 29 -13.76 11.06 7.45
CA GLY A 29 -13.90 11.87 6.24
C GLY A 29 -12.60 12.20 5.51
N THR A 30 -11.44 11.75 6.00
CA THR A 30 -10.15 11.95 5.31
C THR A 30 -9.95 10.95 4.16
N PRO A 31 -9.39 11.35 3.00
CA PRO A 31 -9.08 10.43 1.92
C PRO A 31 -8.16 9.28 2.36
N ILE A 32 -8.46 8.06 1.93
CA ILE A 32 -7.58 6.90 2.16
C ILE A 32 -6.36 7.06 1.27
N LYS A 33 -5.19 7.24 1.91
CA LYS A 33 -3.91 7.24 1.19
C LYS A 33 -3.65 5.84 0.64
N ALA A 34 -3.26 5.76 -0.64
CA ALA A 34 -2.88 4.49 -1.25
C ALA A 34 -1.78 3.82 -0.41
N LYS A 35 -1.92 2.50 -0.19
CA LYS A 35 -0.89 1.71 0.48
C LYS A 35 0.39 1.80 -0.34
N LYS A 36 1.50 2.10 0.33
CA LYS A 36 2.82 2.05 -0.29
C LYS A 36 3.14 0.61 -0.69
N GLU A 37 3.76 0.44 -1.84
CA GLU A 37 4.31 -0.86 -2.22
C GLU A 37 5.39 -1.23 -1.20
N MET A 38 5.27 -2.43 -0.62
CA MET A 38 6.25 -2.94 0.32
C MET A 38 7.13 -3.94 -0.41
N SER A 39 8.43 -3.89 -0.17
CA SER A 39 9.38 -4.91 -0.56
C SER A 39 9.72 -5.76 0.66
N ILE A 40 9.86 -7.08 0.48
CA ILE A 40 10.29 -8.04 1.51
C ILE A 40 11.77 -8.44 1.37
N CYS A 41 12.56 -8.30 2.44
CA CYS A 41 13.99 -8.61 2.42
C CYS A 41 14.20 -10.12 2.30
N ALA A 42 14.98 -10.58 1.32
CA ALA A 42 15.19 -12.02 1.11
C ALA A 42 15.92 -12.71 2.28
N PHE A 43 16.73 -11.98 3.05
CA PHE A 43 17.50 -12.53 4.16
C PHE A 43 16.68 -12.63 5.47
N CYS A 44 16.17 -11.49 5.96
CA CYS A 44 15.49 -11.41 7.27
C CYS A 44 13.97 -11.30 7.18
N ARG A 45 13.39 -11.28 5.96
CA ARG A 45 11.95 -11.17 5.68
C ARG A 45 11.28 -9.91 6.23
N LYS A 46 12.06 -8.88 6.54
CA LYS A 46 11.54 -7.58 6.97
C LYS A 46 10.86 -6.90 5.79
N GLU A 47 9.64 -6.40 6.03
CA GLU A 47 8.89 -5.62 5.07
C GLU A 47 9.28 -4.14 5.19
N LEU A 48 9.71 -3.54 4.08
CA LEU A 48 10.09 -2.13 4.01
C LEU A 48 9.41 -1.46 2.82
N ALA A 49 9.22 -0.14 2.89
CA ALA A 49 8.61 0.62 1.81
C ALA A 49 9.52 0.62 0.57
N ARG A 50 9.03 0.05 -0.54
CA ARG A 50 9.76 -0.12 -1.81
C ARG A 50 10.20 1.22 -2.40
N ASP A 51 9.37 2.24 -2.24
CA ASP A 51 9.58 3.61 -2.69
C ASP A 51 10.81 4.28 -2.07
N ASN A 52 11.30 3.79 -0.93
CA ASN A 52 12.44 4.37 -0.24
C ASN A 52 13.72 3.52 -0.38
N LYS A 53 14.33 3.57 -1.57
CA LYS A 53 15.57 2.83 -1.88
C LYS A 53 16.68 3.07 -0.87
N LYS A 54 16.86 4.28 -0.35
CA LYS A 54 17.89 4.58 0.68
C LYS A 54 17.73 3.74 1.94
N ILE A 55 16.49 3.52 2.40
CA ILE A 55 16.21 2.67 3.56
C ILE A 55 16.54 1.21 3.24
N LEU A 56 16.25 0.75 2.01
CA LEU A 56 16.57 -0.61 1.59
C LEU A 56 18.09 -0.85 1.53
N GLU A 57 18.85 0.14 1.09
CA GLU A 57 20.33 0.12 1.08
C GLU A 57 20.88 0.09 2.51
N GLN A 58 20.46 1.03 3.36
CA GLN A 58 20.87 1.06 4.76
C GLN A 58 20.48 -0.24 5.49
N HIS A 59 19.32 -0.82 5.17
CA HIS A 59 18.95 -2.12 5.72
C HIS A 59 19.88 -3.24 5.24
N ALA A 60 20.31 -3.21 3.97
CA ALA A 60 21.26 -4.18 3.46
C ALA A 60 22.63 -4.07 4.15
N GLU A 61 23.07 -2.86 4.49
CA GLU A 61 24.29 -2.61 5.27
C GLU A 61 24.25 -3.19 6.68
N THR A 62 23.06 -3.45 7.24
CA THR A 62 22.94 -4.12 8.55
C THR A 62 23.18 -5.63 8.48
N HIS A 63 23.28 -6.21 7.28
CA HIS A 63 23.61 -7.61 7.08
C HIS A 63 25.13 -7.80 6.89
N ASN A 64 25.55 -9.05 6.95
CA ASN A 64 26.95 -9.42 6.80
C ASN A 64 27.48 -9.04 5.40
N GLU A 65 28.78 -8.76 5.24
CA GLU A 65 29.38 -8.27 3.98
C GLU A 65 29.16 -9.21 2.77
N ALA A 66 28.92 -10.50 3.03
CA ALA A 66 28.59 -11.49 2.01
C ALA A 66 27.20 -11.30 1.36
N TRP A 67 26.37 -10.41 1.93
CA TRP A 67 24.97 -10.20 1.55
C TRP A 67 24.70 -8.75 1.12
N PRO A 68 25.05 -8.36 -0.11
CA PRO A 68 24.82 -7.01 -0.62
C PRO A 68 23.32 -6.74 -0.86
N LYS A 69 22.98 -5.45 -1.05
CA LYS A 69 21.62 -4.96 -1.33
C LYS A 69 20.92 -5.70 -2.48
N GLU A 70 21.66 -6.09 -3.51
CA GLU A 70 21.15 -6.83 -4.67
C GLU A 70 20.62 -8.23 -4.28
N LYS A 71 21.22 -8.86 -3.26
CA LYS A 71 20.72 -10.15 -2.75
C LYS A 71 19.54 -9.98 -1.79
N CYS A 72 19.48 -8.87 -1.03
CA CYS A 72 18.30 -8.55 -0.21
C CYS A 72 17.07 -8.25 -1.06
N TRP A 73 17.29 -7.54 -2.17
CA TRP A 73 16.27 -6.84 -2.93
C TRP A 73 16.43 -7.04 -4.45
N PRO A 74 16.36 -8.29 -4.95
CA PRO A 74 16.64 -8.59 -6.36
C PRO A 74 15.70 -7.88 -7.34
N ASN A 75 14.47 -7.59 -6.92
CA ASN A 75 13.46 -6.92 -7.75
C ASN A 75 13.54 -5.38 -7.74
N ASP A 76 14.38 -4.79 -6.88
CA ASP A 76 14.45 -3.33 -6.67
C ASP A 76 15.80 -2.70 -7.05
N PHE A 77 16.86 -3.51 -7.03
CA PHE A 77 18.26 -3.11 -7.29
C PHE A 77 18.94 -3.92 -8.40
N SER A 78 18.17 -4.46 -9.34
CA SER A 78 18.72 -5.08 -10.55
C SER A 78 19.48 -4.09 -11.43
#